data_AF-A0A099YDU2-F1
#
_entry.id   AF-A0A099YDU2-F1
#
_cell.length_a   1.000
_cell.length_b   1.000
_cell.length_c   1.000
_cell.angle_alpha   90.00
_cell.angle_beta   90.00
_cell.angle_gamma   90.00
#
_symmetry.space_group_name_H-M   'P 1'
#
loop_
_entity.id
_entity.type
_entity.pdbx_description
1 polymer ?
#
loop_
_entity_poly.entity_id
_entity_poly.type
_entity_poly.pdbx_seq_one_letter_code
_entity_poly.pdbx_strand_id
1 'polypeptide(L)'
;MNNAEIISAIATVEEKYQKGDIDKQAFEDTVDSLQLELGDKLDAMAWIIQDTQKDLAVYETEKKRLKDVQGHMQTAKKRIKNLKHYMASLVDQSGAKKIRTEEHIFSARNYTAPLEIDDESQIPEEYFKVTYDVDNTKIRNALKEGKEVPGVHLGTNRQVTIK
;
A
#
# COMPACT_ATOMS: atom_id res chain seq x y z
N MET A 1 28.32 -29.15 -1.87
CA MET A 1 26.91 -28.95 -1.48
C MET A 1 26.03 -29.47 -2.61
N ASN A 2 24.90 -30.08 -2.31
CA ASN A 2 23.88 -30.35 -3.32
C ASN A 2 23.13 -29.06 -3.67
N ASN A 3 22.49 -29.00 -4.84
CA ASN A 3 21.76 -27.82 -5.32
C ASN A 3 20.75 -27.28 -4.30
N ALA A 4 20.01 -28.18 -3.61
CA ALA A 4 19.05 -27.79 -2.58
C ALA A 4 19.70 -27.08 -1.37
N GLU A 5 20.91 -27.49 -0.98
CA GLU A 5 21.65 -26.87 0.13
C GLU A 5 22.17 -25.48 -0.26
N ILE A 6 22.58 -25.32 -1.53
CA ILE A 6 23.03 -24.04 -2.09
C ILE A 6 21.87 -23.05 -2.13
N ILE A 7 20.72 -23.46 -2.67
CA ILE A 7 19.49 -22.66 -2.70
C ILE A 7 19.12 -22.19 -1.29
N SER A 8 19.09 -23.11 -0.34
CA SER A 8 18.72 -22.79 1.05
C SER A 8 19.71 -21.83 1.72
N ALA A 9 21.01 -22.00 1.47
CA ALA A 9 22.04 -21.11 2.00
C ALA A 9 21.89 -19.69 1.47
N ILE A 10 21.74 -19.52 0.14
CA ILE A 10 21.58 -18.21 -0.48
C ILE A 10 20.25 -17.57 -0.05
N ALA A 11 19.15 -18.34 0.01
CA ALA A 11 17.85 -17.85 0.46
C ALA A 11 17.88 -17.32 1.90
N THR A 12 18.63 -17.98 2.80
CA THR A 12 18.75 -17.53 4.20
C THR A 12 19.47 -16.19 4.32
N VAL A 13 20.51 -15.97 3.51
CA VAL A 13 21.26 -14.71 3.49
C VAL A 13 20.43 -13.61 2.84
N GLU A 14 19.71 -13.93 1.78
CA GLU A 14 18.75 -13.04 1.11
C GLU A 14 17.65 -12.58 2.08
N GLU A 15 17.05 -13.49 2.85
CA GLU A 15 16.02 -13.17 3.82
C GLU A 15 16.51 -12.19 4.89
N LYS A 16 17.74 -12.37 5.39
CA LYS A 16 18.39 -11.44 6.34
C LYS A 16 18.58 -10.06 5.72
N TYR A 17 18.98 -10.01 4.44
CA TYR A 17 19.12 -8.74 3.72
C TYR A 17 17.77 -8.04 3.55
N GLN A 18 16.70 -8.75 3.19
CA GLN A 18 15.36 -8.17 3.06
C GLN A 18 14.80 -7.66 4.38
N LYS A 19 15.11 -8.31 5.50
CA LYS A 19 14.74 -7.85 6.85
C LYS A 19 15.55 -6.63 7.32
N GLY A 20 16.65 -6.30 6.62
CA GLY A 20 17.58 -5.25 7.01
C GLY A 20 18.54 -5.65 8.13
N ASP A 21 18.68 -6.95 8.41
CA ASP A 21 19.61 -7.47 9.42
C ASP A 21 21.07 -7.36 8.95
N ILE A 22 21.28 -7.38 7.64
CA ILE A 22 22.58 -7.21 6.98
C ILE A 22 22.46 -6.19 5.85
N ASP A 23 23.57 -5.49 5.55
CA ASP A 23 23.63 -4.59 4.41
C ASP A 23 23.97 -5.34 3.11
N LYS A 24 23.96 -4.59 1.99
CA LYS A 24 24.25 -5.13 0.67
C LYS A 24 25.65 -5.73 0.57
N GLN A 25 26.64 -5.10 1.20
CA GLN A 25 28.03 -5.55 1.16
C GLN A 25 28.17 -6.89 1.88
N ALA A 26 27.59 -7.00 3.07
CA ALA A 26 27.56 -8.24 3.85
C ALA A 26 26.81 -9.37 3.14
N PHE A 27 25.74 -9.06 2.39
CA PHE A 27 25.06 -10.02 1.53
C PHE A 27 26.00 -10.55 0.43
N GLU A 28 26.61 -9.65 -0.36
CA GLU A 28 27.52 -10.01 -1.46
C GLU A 28 28.71 -10.81 -0.94
N ASP A 29 29.36 -10.35 0.14
CA ASP A 29 30.50 -11.03 0.76
C ASP A 29 30.14 -12.43 1.26
N THR A 30 28.95 -12.60 1.86
CA THR A 30 28.49 -13.91 2.35
C THR A 30 28.21 -14.87 1.20
N VAL A 31 27.53 -14.41 0.14
CA VAL A 31 27.27 -15.22 -1.06
C VAL A 31 28.59 -15.60 -1.76
N ASP A 32 29.56 -14.69 -1.79
CA ASP A 32 30.87 -14.95 -2.38
C ASP A 32 31.74 -15.89 -1.54
N SER A 33 31.61 -15.84 -0.21
CA SER A 33 32.29 -16.74 0.72
C SER A 33 31.92 -18.22 0.56
N LEU A 34 30.78 -18.53 -0.08
CA LEU A 34 30.33 -19.91 -0.29
C LEU A 34 31.23 -20.72 -1.24
N GLN A 35 32.21 -20.10 -1.91
CA GLN A 35 33.18 -20.76 -2.81
C GLN A 35 32.54 -21.68 -3.87
N LEU A 36 31.34 -21.36 -4.31
CA LEU A 36 30.59 -22.11 -5.32
C LEU A 36 31.03 -21.74 -6.74
N GLU A 37 30.84 -22.65 -7.69
CA GLU A 37 30.96 -22.31 -9.10
C GLU A 37 29.93 -21.23 -9.48
N LEU A 38 30.30 -20.36 -10.42
CA LEU A 38 29.43 -19.26 -10.86
C LEU A 38 28.08 -19.78 -11.39
N GLY A 39 28.08 -20.92 -12.08
CA GLY A 39 26.86 -21.57 -12.58
C GLY A 39 25.91 -21.94 -11.45
N ASP A 40 26.40 -22.62 -10.41
CA ASP A 40 25.58 -23.05 -9.27
C ASP A 40 24.98 -21.86 -8.52
N LYS A 41 25.73 -20.75 -8.37
CA LYS A 41 25.21 -19.51 -7.77
C LYS A 41 24.06 -18.94 -8.61
N LEU A 42 24.25 -18.85 -9.93
CA LEU A 42 23.25 -18.30 -10.84
C LEU A 42 21.99 -19.17 -10.88
N ASP A 43 22.14 -20.49 -10.92
CA ASP A 43 21.00 -21.43 -10.92
C ASP A 43 20.21 -21.35 -9.61
N ALA A 44 20.89 -21.26 -8.47
CA ALA A 44 20.24 -21.11 -7.19
C ALA A 44 19.48 -19.77 -7.08
N MET A 45 20.09 -18.67 -7.54
CA MET A 45 19.41 -17.36 -7.59
C MET A 45 18.23 -17.37 -8.56
N ALA A 46 18.36 -18.01 -9.72
CA ALA A 46 17.28 -18.14 -10.69
C ALA A 46 16.10 -18.94 -10.11
N TRP A 47 16.38 -20.01 -9.35
CA TRP A 47 15.35 -20.77 -8.66
C TRP A 47 14.58 -19.91 -7.65
N ILE A 48 15.30 -19.14 -6.80
CA ILE A 48 14.68 -18.24 -5.81
C ILE A 48 13.81 -17.18 -6.50
N ILE A 49 14.28 -16.61 -7.61
CA ILE A 49 13.51 -15.64 -8.41
C ILE A 49 12.23 -16.27 -8.95
N GLN A 50 12.32 -17.47 -9.54
CA GLN A 50 11.14 -18.15 -10.09
C GLN A 50 10.13 -18.52 -9.00
N ASP A 51 10.59 -18.93 -7.83
CA ASP A 51 9.72 -19.22 -6.69
C ASP A 51 9.00 -17.96 -6.20
N THR A 52 9.77 -16.89 -6.01
CA THR A 52 9.24 -15.56 -5.62
C THR A 52 8.24 -15.01 -6.64
N GLN A 53 8.43 -15.28 -7.94
CA GLN A 53 7.48 -14.89 -8.99
C GLN A 53 6.14 -15.63 -8.87
N LYS A 54 6.14 -16.90 -8.43
CA LYS A 54 4.90 -17.63 -8.17
C LYS A 54 4.14 -17.01 -7.01
N ASP A 55 4.84 -16.70 -5.92
CA ASP A 55 4.25 -16.01 -4.76
C ASP A 55 3.68 -14.65 -5.14
N LEU A 56 4.39 -13.88 -5.96
CA LEU A 56 3.91 -12.59 -6.47
C LEU A 56 2.57 -12.73 -7.22
N ALA A 57 2.44 -13.73 -8.09
CA ALA A 57 1.20 -13.98 -8.82
C ALA A 57 0.02 -14.34 -7.89
N VAL A 58 0.30 -15.09 -6.81
CA VAL A 58 -0.70 -15.39 -5.77
C VAL A 58 -1.10 -14.10 -5.05
N TYR A 59 -0.14 -13.31 -4.58
CA TYR A 59 -0.40 -12.06 -3.87
C TYR A 59 -1.18 -11.05 -4.71
N GLU A 60 -0.91 -10.94 -6.01
CA GLU A 60 -1.67 -10.09 -6.91
C GLU A 60 -3.13 -10.52 -7.05
N THR A 61 -3.37 -11.83 -7.10
CA THR A 61 -4.73 -12.39 -7.16
C THR A 61 -5.49 -12.13 -5.86
N GLU A 62 -4.84 -12.35 -4.72
CA GLU A 62 -5.43 -12.06 -3.41
C GLU A 62 -5.72 -10.56 -3.22
N LYS A 63 -4.81 -9.69 -3.67
CA LYS A 63 -5.00 -8.23 -3.63
C LYS A 63 -6.23 -7.80 -4.44
N LYS A 64 -6.48 -8.40 -5.61
CA LYS A 64 -7.71 -8.17 -6.38
C LYS A 64 -8.95 -8.58 -5.59
N ARG A 65 -8.95 -9.80 -5.02
CA ARG A 65 -10.06 -10.29 -4.19
C ARG A 65 -10.34 -9.38 -2.98
N LEU A 66 -9.30 -8.88 -2.32
CA LEU A 66 -9.44 -7.97 -1.19
C LEU A 66 -10.05 -6.62 -1.60
N LYS A 67 -9.70 -6.10 -2.78
CA LYS A 67 -10.34 -4.89 -3.32
C LYS A 67 -11.83 -5.09 -3.54
N ASP A 68 -12.25 -6.25 -4.05
CA ASP A 68 -13.67 -6.55 -4.25
C ASP A 68 -14.42 -6.61 -2.92
N VAL A 69 -13.85 -7.30 -1.92
CA VAL A 69 -14.40 -7.34 -0.54
C VAL A 69 -14.52 -5.94 0.06
N GLN A 70 -13.50 -5.10 -0.13
CA GLN A 70 -13.53 -3.71 0.31
C GLN A 70 -14.65 -2.93 -0.39
N GLY A 71 -14.85 -3.14 -1.69
CA GLY A 71 -15.95 -2.56 -2.46
C GLY A 71 -17.34 -2.96 -1.93
N HIS A 72 -17.54 -4.26 -1.65
CA HIS A 72 -18.78 -4.75 -1.04
C HIS A 72 -19.03 -4.16 0.34
N MET A 73 -17.98 -4.05 1.17
CA MET A 73 -18.05 -3.42 2.49
C MET A 73 -18.47 -1.95 2.40
N GLN A 74 -17.90 -1.17 1.48
CA GLN A 74 -18.28 0.23 1.30
C GLN A 74 -19.73 0.36 0.80
N THR A 75 -20.15 -0.54 -0.09
CA THR A 75 -21.54 -0.60 -0.58
C THR A 75 -22.52 -0.88 0.55
N ALA A 76 -22.21 -1.85 1.43
CA ALA A 76 -23.02 -2.16 2.60
C ALA A 76 -23.09 -0.98 3.58
N LYS A 77 -21.97 -0.30 3.85
CA LYS A 77 -21.94 0.93 4.67
C LYS A 77 -22.83 2.02 4.09
N LYS A 78 -22.75 2.27 2.78
CA LYS A 78 -23.60 3.26 2.08
C LYS A 78 -25.08 2.88 2.19
N ARG A 79 -25.43 1.60 2.01
CA ARG A 79 -26.80 1.11 2.18
C ARG A 79 -27.32 1.36 3.59
N ILE A 80 -26.54 1.05 4.63
CA ILE A 80 -26.91 1.31 6.03
C ILE A 80 -27.11 2.81 6.26
N LYS A 81 -26.21 3.66 5.77
CA LYS A 81 -26.31 5.12 5.89
C LYS A 81 -27.60 5.63 5.26
N ASN A 82 -27.89 5.23 4.03
CA ASN A 82 -29.08 5.66 3.30
C ASN A 82 -30.37 5.22 3.99
N LEU A 83 -30.43 3.97 4.46
CA LEU A 83 -31.60 3.48 5.20
C LEU A 83 -31.82 4.24 6.50
N LYS A 84 -30.77 4.49 7.28
CA LYS A 84 -30.88 5.29 8.51
C LYS A 84 -31.33 6.72 8.23
N HIS A 85 -30.82 7.34 7.16
CA HIS A 85 -31.23 8.68 6.77
C HIS A 85 -32.71 8.72 6.36
N TYR A 86 -33.15 7.75 5.55
CA TYR A 86 -34.56 7.63 5.17
C TYR A 86 -35.47 7.39 6.39
N MET A 87 -35.07 6.50 7.31
CA MET A 87 -35.79 6.27 8.57
C MET A 87 -35.88 7.53 9.44
N ALA A 88 -34.82 8.34 9.49
CA ALA A 88 -34.86 9.63 10.18
C ALA A 88 -35.90 10.56 9.53
N SER A 89 -35.90 10.66 8.20
CA SER A 89 -36.90 11.48 7.48
C SER A 89 -38.34 11.03 7.74
N LEU A 90 -38.59 9.73 7.88
CA LEU A 90 -39.92 9.20 8.23
C LEU A 90 -40.31 9.56 9.66
N VAL A 91 -39.37 9.52 10.61
CA VAL A 91 -39.62 9.97 12.00
C VAL A 91 -39.92 11.47 12.02
N ASP A 92 -39.16 12.28 11.28
CA ASP A 92 -39.37 13.73 11.22
C ASP A 92 -40.72 14.09 10.58
N GLN A 93 -41.10 13.41 9.48
CA GLN A 93 -42.41 13.59 8.82
C GLN A 93 -43.58 13.19 9.71
N SER A 94 -43.40 12.24 10.63
CA SER A 94 -44.46 11.81 11.54
C SER A 94 -44.85 12.88 12.57
N GLY A 95 -43.99 13.89 12.80
CA GLY A 95 -44.14 14.88 13.87
C GLY A 95 -43.97 14.32 15.28
N ALA A 96 -43.76 13.01 15.43
CA ALA A 96 -43.57 12.35 16.72
C ALA A 96 -42.10 12.36 17.13
N LYS A 97 -41.80 12.74 18.39
CA LYS A 97 -40.43 12.70 18.93
C LYS A 97 -39.86 11.27 19.00
N LYS A 98 -40.72 10.26 19.12
CA LYS A 98 -40.38 8.84 19.15
C LYS A 98 -41.50 8.02 18.53
N ILE A 99 -41.14 7.03 17.72
CA ILE A 99 -42.05 6.04 17.17
C ILE A 99 -41.71 4.69 17.81
N ARG A 100 -42.70 4.05 18.44
CA ARG A 100 -42.53 2.71 19.03
C ARG A 100 -43.35 1.72 18.22
N THR A 101 -42.69 0.65 17.76
CA THR A 101 -43.34 -0.53 17.19
C THR A 101 -43.30 -1.67 18.21
N GLU A 102 -43.87 -2.82 17.85
CA GLU A 102 -43.84 -4.02 18.69
C GLU A 102 -42.39 -4.44 19.03
N GLU A 103 -41.50 -4.33 18.04
CA GLU A 103 -40.12 -4.83 18.16
C GLU A 103 -39.07 -3.74 18.42
N HIS A 104 -39.34 -2.46 18.09
CA HIS A 104 -38.30 -1.42 18.08
C HIS A 104 -38.81 -0.04 18.52
N ILE A 105 -37.87 0.82 18.94
CA ILE A 105 -38.12 2.24 19.21
C ILE A 105 -37.22 3.07 18.31
N PHE A 106 -37.83 3.95 17.52
CA PHE A 106 -37.16 4.86 16.60
C PHE A 106 -37.20 6.28 17.16
N SER A 107 -36.06 6.95 17.17
CA SER A 107 -35.94 8.36 17.49
C SER A 107 -34.89 9.00 16.59
N ALA A 108 -35.25 10.09 15.92
CA ALA A 108 -34.28 10.89 15.20
C ALA A 108 -33.41 11.65 16.21
N ARG A 109 -32.09 11.65 15.98
CA ARG A 109 -31.14 12.43 16.77
C ARG A 109 -30.48 13.42 15.83
N ASN A 110 -30.51 14.69 16.22
CA ASN A 110 -29.76 15.73 15.53
C ASN A 110 -28.27 15.52 15.83
N TYR A 111 -27.51 15.15 14.81
CA TYR A 111 -26.06 15.26 14.82
C TYR A 111 -25.68 16.66 14.36
N THR A 112 -24.47 17.11 14.67
CA THR A 112 -23.91 18.33 14.06
C THR A 112 -24.07 18.22 12.55
N ALA A 113 -24.64 19.26 11.93
CA ALA A 113 -24.82 19.29 10.48
C ALA A 113 -23.46 19.04 9.80
N PRO A 114 -23.41 18.18 8.77
CA PRO A 114 -22.20 18.04 7.98
C PRO A 114 -21.82 19.42 7.43
N LEU A 115 -20.54 19.77 7.50
CA LEU A 115 -20.03 20.95 6.82
C LEU A 115 -20.08 20.66 5.32
N GLU A 116 -21.07 21.21 4.64
CA GLU A 116 -21.18 21.18 3.18
C GLU A 116 -20.49 22.44 2.65
N ILE A 117 -19.42 22.25 1.87
CA ILE A 117 -18.71 23.33 1.21
C ILE A 117 -19.29 23.43 -0.20
N ASP A 118 -20.13 24.45 -0.42
CA ASP A 118 -20.77 24.68 -1.72
C ASP A 118 -19.76 25.18 -2.77
N ASP A 119 -18.83 26.04 -2.36
CA ASP A 119 -17.79 26.62 -3.22
C ASP A 119 -16.52 26.91 -2.40
N GLU A 120 -15.44 26.21 -2.72
CA GLU A 120 -14.13 26.38 -2.08
C GLU A 120 -13.51 27.76 -2.37
N SER A 121 -13.87 28.43 -3.47
CA SER A 121 -13.30 29.73 -3.85
C SER A 121 -13.74 30.89 -2.97
N GLN A 122 -14.85 30.72 -2.25
CA GLN A 122 -15.38 31.70 -1.30
C GLN A 122 -14.81 31.51 0.12
N ILE A 123 -14.03 30.45 0.34
CA ILE A 123 -13.46 30.16 1.65
C ILE A 123 -12.20 31.01 1.87
N PRO A 124 -12.10 31.76 2.97
CA PRO A 124 -10.87 32.49 3.32
C PRO A 124 -9.66 31.56 3.46
N GLU A 125 -8.47 32.03 3.06
CA GLU A 125 -7.22 31.26 3.11
C GLU A 125 -6.88 30.72 4.51
N GLU A 126 -7.38 31.34 5.58
CA GLU A 126 -7.19 30.90 6.97
C GLU A 126 -7.72 29.47 7.25
N TYR A 127 -8.70 29.00 6.47
CA TYR A 127 -9.27 27.65 6.62
C TYR A 127 -8.60 26.60 5.72
N PHE A 128 -7.66 27.01 4.86
CA PHE A 128 -6.92 26.09 4.00
C PHE A 128 -5.66 25.57 4.68
N LYS A 129 -5.40 24.26 4.52
CA LYS A 129 -4.14 23.64 4.97
C LYS A 129 -3.11 23.69 3.85
N VAL A 130 -2.01 24.42 4.05
CA VAL A 130 -0.86 24.43 3.13
C VAL A 130 -0.04 23.14 3.34
N THR A 131 0.26 22.43 2.24
CA THR A 131 1.14 21.25 2.25
C THR A 131 2.31 21.45 1.29
N TYR A 132 3.52 21.09 1.73
CA TYR A 132 4.71 21.09 0.89
C TYR A 132 5.01 19.65 0.47
N ASP A 133 5.02 19.41 -0.83
CA ASP A 133 5.36 18.11 -1.42
C ASP A 133 6.66 18.22 -2.23
N VAL A 134 7.44 17.14 -2.22
CA VAL A 134 8.75 17.08 -2.87
C VAL A 134 8.57 16.73 -4.34
N ASP A 135 8.96 17.65 -5.22
CA ASP A 135 8.93 17.41 -6.66
C ASP A 135 10.12 16.54 -7.10
N ASN A 136 9.93 15.23 -6.96
CA ASN A 136 10.89 14.20 -7.34
C ASN A 136 11.30 14.28 -8.82
N THR A 137 10.43 14.82 -9.69
CA THR A 137 10.71 14.94 -11.12
C THR A 137 11.68 16.07 -11.39
N LYS A 138 11.45 17.25 -10.79
CA LYS A 138 12.39 18.37 -10.87
C LYS A 138 13.73 18.02 -10.25
N ILE A 139 13.74 17.35 -9.11
CA ILE A 139 14.98 16.91 -8.46
C ILE A 139 15.74 15.93 -9.35
N ARG A 140 15.07 14.92 -9.91
CA ARG A 140 15.70 13.95 -10.81
C ARG A 140 16.25 14.60 -12.07
N ASN A 141 15.55 15.57 -12.64
CA ASN A 141 16.02 16.32 -13.82
C ASN A 141 17.22 17.21 -13.47
N ALA A 142 17.18 17.92 -12.34
CA ALA A 142 18.30 18.71 -11.86
C ALA A 142 19.57 17.86 -11.63
N LEU A 143 19.42 16.68 -11.01
CA LEU A 143 20.53 15.74 -10.81
C LEU A 143 21.07 15.19 -12.14
N LYS A 144 20.20 14.95 -13.14
CA LYS A 144 20.63 14.54 -14.49
C LYS A 144 21.34 15.65 -15.27
N GLU A 145 20.97 16.91 -15.04
CA GLU A 145 21.62 18.10 -15.59
C GLU A 145 22.95 18.45 -14.88
N GLY A 146 23.34 17.68 -13.86
CA GLY A 146 24.58 17.89 -13.11
C GLY A 146 24.47 18.93 -11.99
N LYS A 147 23.25 19.36 -11.62
CA LYS A 147 23.03 20.23 -10.45
C LYS A 147 22.94 19.36 -9.20
N GLU A 148 23.70 19.72 -8.16
CA GLU A 148 23.60 19.07 -6.86
C GLU A 148 22.35 19.55 -6.11
N VAL A 149 21.51 18.60 -5.70
CA VAL A 149 20.39 18.85 -4.78
C VAL A 149 20.76 18.21 -3.43
N PRO A 150 20.98 19.02 -2.37
CA PRO A 150 21.29 18.48 -1.05
C PRO A 150 20.24 17.47 -0.58
N GLY A 151 20.70 16.30 -0.14
CA GLY A 151 19.84 15.24 0.41
C GLY A 151 19.31 14.22 -0.61
N VAL A 152 19.67 14.30 -1.90
CA VAL A 152 19.22 13.33 -2.92
C VAL A 152 20.38 12.85 -3.79
N HIS A 153 20.47 11.54 -4.03
CA HIS A 153 21.47 10.92 -4.90
C HIS A 153 20.82 9.92 -5.88
N LEU A 154 21.43 9.71 -7.05
CA LEU A 154 20.99 8.70 -8.02
C LEU A 154 21.71 7.37 -7.75
N GLY A 155 20.96 6.34 -7.36
CA GLY A 155 21.48 4.97 -7.23
C GLY A 155 21.71 4.29 -8.58
N THR A 156 22.59 3.29 -8.61
CA THR A 156 22.82 2.44 -9.80
C THR A 156 21.75 1.34 -9.86
N ASN A 157 21.05 1.21 -10.99
CA ASN A 157 20.08 0.14 -11.24
C ASN A 157 20.47 -0.64 -12.51
N ARG A 158 21.04 -1.83 -12.35
CA ARG A 158 21.36 -2.78 -13.43
C ARG A 158 20.59 -4.09 -13.17
N GLN A 159 19.97 -4.67 -14.20
CA GLN A 159 19.20 -5.91 -14.11
C GLN A 159 19.71 -6.95 -15.11
N VAL A 160 19.67 -8.23 -14.72
CA VAL A 160 20.00 -9.37 -15.58
C VAL A 160 18.69 -9.98 -16.11
N THR A 161 18.64 -10.34 -17.40
CA THR A 161 17.49 -11.02 -18.01
C THR A 161 17.70 -12.53 -17.98
N ILE A 162 16.80 -13.27 -17.33
CA ILE A 162 16.72 -14.74 -17.41
C ILE A 162 15.86 -15.06 -18.65
N LYS A 163 16.39 -15.88 -19.57
CA LYS A 163 15.69 -16.33 -20.79
C LYS A 163 15.35 -17.81 -20.71
#